data_AF-A0A510KB78-F1
#
_entry.id   AF-A0A510KB78-F1
#
_cell.length_a   1.000
_cell.length_b   1.000
_cell.length_c   1.000
_cell.angle_alpha   90.00
_cell.angle_beta   90.00
_cell.angle_gamma   90.00
#
_symmetry.space_group_name_H-M   'P 1'
#
loop_
_entity.id
_entity.type
_entity.pdbx_description
1 polymer ?
#
loop_
_entity_poly.entity_id
_entity_poly.type
_entity_poly.pdbx_seq_one_letter_code
_entity_poly.pdbx_strand_id
1 'polypeptide(L)'
;MKTLIRLVQFILSEIAELCSLISLTIMAIGFYTILPILLFFALLAIIFAGNWSWSLGVLLYVLIACAVFLIFKFIPEFLNFVIGILMNERGENKKIYKKYEQWYESVKSQEYERRRKSQKEYQRQQYEEQQYWKEQYQKWQQYQEYSKQEYSKQQQESRQQYEKQNNNNSRFGYQNTNDGGIIQKFEEYLTVFGIDKNGEINDNVIKKAYRKKMKEVHPDKNSNIDATAQSQKINAINEFLKEQLEYYLIQRRRG
;
A
#
# COMPACT_ATOMS: atom_id res chain seq x y z
N MET A 1 17.65 8.07 39.68
CA MET A 1 16.65 7.97 40.76
C MET A 1 15.29 7.47 40.25
N LYS A 2 14.60 8.15 39.33
CA LYS A 2 13.25 7.70 38.86
C LYS A 2 13.21 6.30 38.25
N THR A 3 14.21 5.91 37.46
CA THR A 3 14.35 4.56 36.91
C THR A 3 14.56 3.49 37.98
N LEU A 4 15.37 3.77 39.00
CA LEU A 4 15.56 2.86 40.14
C LEU A 4 14.26 2.70 40.94
N ILE A 5 13.53 3.80 41.17
CA ILE A 5 12.25 3.77 41.90
C ILE A 5 11.21 2.94 41.12
N ARG A 6 11.14 3.07 39.78
CA ARG A 6 10.27 2.24 38.92
C ARG A 6 10.69 0.76 38.89
N LEU A 7 11.99 0.47 38.94
CA LEU A 7 12.49 -0.91 39.00
C LEU A 7 12.15 -1.55 40.35
N VAL A 8 12.29 -0.80 41.45
CA VAL A 8 11.86 -1.22 42.78
C VAL A 8 10.34 -1.43 42.84
N GLN A 9 9.54 -0.54 42.21
CA GLN A 9 8.08 -0.73 42.08
C GLN A 9 7.76 -2.03 41.35
N PHE A 10 8.39 -2.30 40.22
CA PHE A 10 8.17 -3.52 39.45
C PHE A 10 8.52 -4.78 40.27
N ILE A 11 9.64 -4.75 41.01
CA ILE A 11 10.02 -5.86 41.89
C ILE A 11 9.00 -6.03 43.04
N LEU A 12 8.55 -4.95 43.67
CA LEU A 12 7.57 -5.00 44.75
C LEU A 12 6.21 -5.49 44.28
N SER A 13 5.75 -5.07 43.11
CA SER A 13 4.49 -5.55 42.53
C SER A 13 4.56 -7.04 42.19
N GLU A 14 5.67 -7.50 41.60
CA GLU A 14 5.88 -8.91 41.29
C GLU A 14 5.96 -9.78 42.56
N ILE A 15 6.69 -9.32 43.59
CA ILE A 15 6.73 -10.03 44.88
C ILE A 15 5.33 -10.12 45.49
N ALA A 16 4.54 -9.03 45.44
CA ALA A 16 3.18 -9.03 45.98
C ALA A 16 2.25 -9.97 45.21
N GLU A 17 2.36 -10.04 43.89
CA GLU A 17 1.61 -10.99 43.05
C GLU A 17 1.99 -12.44 43.35
N LEU A 18 3.29 -12.74 43.47
CA LEU A 18 3.77 -14.07 43.86
C LEU A 18 3.28 -14.46 45.27
N CYS A 19 3.30 -13.54 46.23
CA CYS A 19 2.73 -13.77 47.56
C CYS A 19 1.22 -14.05 47.49
N SER A 20 0.48 -13.35 46.62
CA SER A 20 -0.95 -13.62 46.42
C SER A 20 -1.20 -15.00 45.81
N LEU A 21 -0.37 -15.45 44.87
CA LEU A 21 -0.45 -16.78 44.28
C LEU A 21 -0.14 -17.88 45.30
N ILE A 22 0.89 -17.70 46.12
CA ILE A 22 1.22 -18.63 47.22
C ILE A 22 0.09 -18.67 48.25
N SER A 23 -0.50 -17.53 48.60
CA SER A 23 -1.65 -17.49 49.50
C SER A 23 -2.85 -18.25 48.92
N LEU A 24 -3.10 -18.15 47.61
CA LEU A 24 -4.17 -18.89 46.93
C LEU A 24 -3.93 -20.41 47.00
N THR A 25 -2.70 -20.87 46.78
CA THR A 25 -2.39 -22.30 46.79
C THR A 25 -2.50 -22.89 48.20
N ILE A 26 -2.00 -22.18 49.23
CA ILE A 26 -2.17 -22.58 50.64
C ILE A 26 -3.66 -22.62 51.00
N MET A 27 -4.44 -21.65 50.52
CA MET A 27 -5.87 -21.62 50.75
C MET A 27 -6.60 -22.79 50.09
N ALA A 28 -6.28 -23.09 48.83
CA ALA A 28 -6.84 -24.23 48.13
C ALA A 28 -6.54 -25.53 48.90
N ILE A 29 -5.30 -25.73 49.34
CA ILE A 29 -4.94 -26.89 50.16
C ILE A 29 -5.74 -26.91 51.46
N GLY A 30 -5.84 -25.79 52.18
CA GLY A 30 -6.61 -25.68 53.42
C GLY A 30 -8.10 -25.97 53.23
N PHE A 31 -8.72 -25.44 52.16
CA PHE A 31 -10.13 -25.69 51.85
C PHE A 31 -10.40 -27.10 51.35
N TYR A 32 -9.48 -27.74 50.61
CA TYR A 32 -9.71 -29.09 50.08
C TYR A 32 -9.33 -30.19 51.08
N THR A 33 -8.48 -29.92 52.07
CA THR A 33 -8.04 -30.91 53.05
C THR A 33 -8.65 -30.69 54.43
N ILE A 34 -8.59 -29.47 54.97
CA ILE A 34 -8.97 -29.19 56.37
C ILE A 34 -10.50 -29.04 56.48
N LEU A 35 -11.14 -28.36 55.53
CA LEU A 35 -12.57 -28.10 55.60
C LEU A 35 -13.45 -29.38 55.52
N PRO A 36 -13.17 -30.39 54.67
CA PRO A 36 -13.92 -31.64 54.68
C PRO A 36 -13.76 -32.42 55.99
N ILE A 37 -12.56 -32.40 56.57
CA ILE A 37 -12.29 -33.02 57.87
C ILE A 37 -13.11 -32.32 58.97
N LEU A 38 -13.10 -31.00 59.01
CA LEU A 38 -13.89 -30.21 59.96
C LEU A 38 -15.40 -30.42 59.79
N LEU A 39 -15.89 -30.50 58.55
CA LEU A 39 -17.29 -30.81 58.25
C LEU A 39 -17.67 -32.22 58.70
N PHE A 40 -16.80 -33.22 58.49
CA PHE A 40 -17.03 -34.58 58.92
C PHE A 40 -17.15 -34.69 60.45
N PHE A 41 -16.24 -34.04 61.20
CA PHE A 41 -16.32 -34.01 62.66
C PHE A 41 -17.52 -33.21 63.17
N ALA A 42 -17.90 -32.11 62.51
CA ALA A 42 -19.10 -31.37 62.85
C ALA A 42 -20.37 -32.22 62.65
N LEU A 43 -20.44 -33.01 61.58
CA LEU A 43 -21.54 -33.96 61.34
C LEU A 43 -21.59 -35.06 62.40
N LEU A 44 -20.44 -35.65 62.78
CA LEU A 44 -20.39 -36.64 63.86
C LEU A 44 -20.83 -36.03 65.21
N ALA A 45 -20.43 -34.80 65.52
CA ALA A 45 -20.85 -34.11 66.74
C ALA A 45 -22.37 -33.84 66.77
N ILE A 46 -22.98 -33.54 65.62
CA ILE A 46 -24.43 -33.38 65.51
C ILE A 46 -25.14 -34.72 65.72
N ILE A 47 -24.68 -35.80 65.07
CA ILE A 47 -25.32 -37.13 65.12
C ILE A 47 -25.22 -37.76 66.52
N PHE A 48 -24.03 -37.72 67.14
CA PHE A 48 -23.77 -38.45 68.38
C PHE A 48 -23.97 -37.62 69.65
N ALA A 49 -23.78 -36.29 69.60
CA ALA A 49 -23.88 -35.42 70.77
C ALA A 49 -25.03 -34.41 70.71
N GLY A 50 -25.74 -34.30 69.57
CA GLY A 50 -26.84 -33.34 69.38
C GLY A 50 -26.43 -31.87 69.53
N ASN A 51 -25.13 -31.58 69.53
CA ASN A 51 -24.60 -30.28 69.91
C ASN A 51 -24.31 -29.42 68.66
N TRP A 52 -25.11 -28.38 68.46
CA TRP A 52 -24.99 -27.46 67.34
C TRP A 52 -23.82 -26.46 67.45
N SER A 53 -23.16 -26.38 68.61
CA SER A 53 -22.08 -25.40 68.84
C SER A 53 -20.88 -25.61 67.92
N TRP A 54 -20.61 -26.86 67.51
CA TRP A 54 -19.49 -27.21 66.63
C TRP A 54 -19.70 -26.73 65.19
N SER A 55 -20.94 -26.71 64.69
CA SER A 55 -21.23 -26.21 63.34
C SER A 55 -21.07 -24.68 63.25
N LEU A 56 -21.39 -23.95 64.32
CA LEU A 56 -21.09 -22.52 64.43
C LEU A 56 -19.58 -22.24 64.40
N GLY A 57 -18.78 -23.08 65.05
CA GLY A 57 -17.31 -22.97 65.01
C GLY A 57 -16.74 -23.13 63.60
N VAL A 58 -17.23 -24.11 62.84
CA VAL A 58 -16.84 -24.32 61.43
C VAL A 58 -17.26 -23.13 60.56
N LEU A 59 -18.49 -22.62 60.73
CA LEU A 59 -18.97 -21.46 59.99
C LEU A 59 -18.12 -20.21 60.25
N LEU A 60 -17.76 -19.97 61.51
CA LEU A 60 -16.93 -18.84 61.91
C LEU A 60 -15.49 -18.98 61.36
N TYR A 61 -14.93 -20.19 61.35
CA TYR A 61 -13.65 -20.48 60.70
C TYR A 61 -13.68 -20.15 59.20
N VAL A 62 -14.73 -20.56 58.48
CA VAL A 62 -14.89 -20.27 57.05
C VAL A 62 -14.98 -18.78 56.80
N LEU A 63 -15.75 -18.04 57.62
CA LEU A 63 -15.84 -16.58 57.51
C LEU A 63 -14.49 -15.89 57.73
N ILE A 64 -13.73 -16.29 58.74
CA ILE A 64 -12.39 -15.74 59.00
C ILE A 64 -11.44 -16.06 57.84
N ALA A 65 -11.43 -17.31 57.35
CA ALA A 65 -10.59 -17.71 56.24
C ALA A 65 -10.91 -16.90 54.96
N CYS A 66 -12.19 -16.68 54.66
CA CYS A 66 -12.62 -15.84 53.55
C CYS A 66 -12.23 -14.37 53.75
N ALA A 67 -12.39 -13.82 54.96
CA ALA A 67 -12.00 -12.44 55.25
C ALA A 67 -10.49 -12.22 55.06
N VAL A 68 -9.67 -13.14 55.59
CA VAL A 68 -8.21 -13.12 55.44
C VAL A 68 -7.82 -13.21 53.96
N PHE A 69 -8.48 -14.05 53.18
CA PHE A 69 -8.23 -14.14 51.73
C PHE A 69 -8.46 -12.82 51.00
N LEU A 70 -9.59 -12.18 51.27
CA LEU A 70 -9.95 -10.92 50.61
C LEU A 70 -8.94 -9.83 50.94
N ILE A 71 -8.44 -9.80 52.18
CA ILE A 71 -7.37 -8.89 52.59
C ILE A 71 -6.10 -9.16 51.79
N PHE A 72 -5.65 -10.43 51.69
CA PHE A 72 -4.45 -10.78 50.93
C PHE A 72 -4.55 -10.42 49.45
N LYS A 73 -5.72 -10.61 48.83
CA LYS A 73 -5.97 -10.22 47.45
C LYS A 73 -5.95 -8.69 47.25
N PHE A 74 -6.38 -7.94 48.27
CA PHE A 74 -6.45 -6.48 48.21
C PHE A 74 -5.08 -5.80 48.35
N ILE A 75 -4.12 -6.42 49.06
CA ILE A 75 -2.77 -5.89 49.27
C ILE A 75 -2.05 -5.46 47.96
N PRO A 76 -1.94 -6.30 46.91
CA PRO A 76 -1.25 -5.91 45.68
C PRO A 76 -1.94 -4.74 44.95
N GLU A 77 -3.27 -4.73 44.90
CA GLU A 77 -4.04 -3.64 44.29
C GLU A 77 -3.82 -2.32 45.05
N PHE A 78 -3.83 -2.38 46.38
CA PHE A 78 -3.61 -1.21 47.23
C PHE A 78 -2.17 -0.67 47.13
N LEU A 79 -1.17 -1.55 47.09
CA LEU A 79 0.23 -1.16 46.89
C LEU A 79 0.42 -0.43 45.56
N ASN A 80 -0.12 -0.98 44.47
CA ASN A 80 -0.07 -0.35 43.15
C ASN A 80 -0.75 1.03 43.17
N PHE A 81 -1.89 1.16 43.85
CA PHE A 81 -2.59 2.44 43.99
C PHE A 81 -1.77 3.49 44.74
N VAL A 82 -1.22 3.15 45.91
CA VAL A 82 -0.41 4.07 46.73
C VAL A 82 0.84 4.52 45.99
N ILE A 83 1.50 3.59 45.30
CA ILE A 83 2.71 3.89 44.52
C ILE A 83 2.37 4.79 43.32
N GLY A 84 1.25 4.54 42.63
CA GLY A 84 0.79 5.38 41.53
C GLY A 84 0.52 6.83 41.95
N ILE A 85 0.03 7.03 43.18
CA ILE A 85 -0.11 8.37 43.79
C ILE A 85 1.26 8.97 44.12
N LEU A 86 2.14 8.22 44.79
CA LEU A 86 3.47 8.67 45.20
C LEU A 86 4.33 9.13 44.02
N MET A 87 4.27 8.39 42.90
CA MET A 87 5.05 8.71 41.69
C MET A 87 4.40 9.75 40.80
N ASN A 88 3.19 10.22 41.11
CA ASN A 88 2.43 11.16 40.28
C ASN A 88 2.38 10.72 38.81
N GLU A 89 2.16 9.42 38.56
CA GLU A 89 2.11 8.84 37.21
C GLU A 89 1.05 9.54 36.35
N ARG A 90 -0.08 9.92 36.97
CA ARG A 90 -1.15 10.69 36.30
C ARG A 90 -0.66 12.04 35.78
N GLY A 91 0.19 12.74 36.53
CA GLY A 91 0.77 14.01 36.14
C GLY A 91 1.84 13.88 35.06
N GLU A 92 2.71 12.87 35.17
CA GLU A 92 3.73 12.59 34.15
C GLU A 92 3.10 12.13 32.83
N ASN A 93 2.11 11.23 32.87
CA ASN A 93 1.38 10.79 31.68
C ASN A 93 0.71 11.97 30.98
N LYS A 94 0.04 12.87 31.72
CA LYS A 94 -0.56 14.08 31.14
C LYS A 94 0.47 14.97 30.43
N LYS A 95 1.68 15.10 31.00
CA LYS A 95 2.78 15.85 30.36
C LYS A 95 3.28 15.17 29.08
N ILE A 96 3.40 13.84 29.10
CA ILE A 96 3.80 13.05 27.92
C ILE A 96 2.77 13.20 26.80
N TYR A 97 1.48 13.07 27.10
CA TYR A 97 0.41 13.27 26.14
C TYR A 97 0.44 14.67 25.52
N LYS A 98 0.56 15.71 26.36
CA LYS A 98 0.64 17.09 25.87
C LYS A 98 1.84 17.32 24.96
N LYS A 99 3.00 16.73 25.30
CA LYS A 99 4.22 16.80 24.47
C LYS A 99 4.02 16.09 23.13
N TYR A 100 3.38 14.92 23.15
CA TYR A 100 3.08 14.16 21.94
C TYR A 100 2.10 14.90 21.03
N GLU A 101 1.04 15.47 21.59
CA GLU A 101 0.04 16.27 20.87
C GLU A 101 0.69 17.48 20.17
N GLN A 102 1.53 18.22 20.90
CA GLN A 102 2.29 19.34 20.32
C GLN A 102 3.21 18.90 19.17
N TRP A 103 3.91 17.78 19.33
CA TRP A 103 4.75 17.23 18.28
C TRP A 103 3.92 16.80 17.06
N TYR A 104 2.80 16.10 17.28
CA TYR A 104 1.92 15.62 16.21
C TYR A 104 1.36 16.78 15.37
N GLU A 105 0.86 17.83 16.03
CA GLU A 105 0.37 19.02 15.34
C GLU A 105 1.48 19.74 14.57
N SER A 106 2.71 19.77 15.11
CA SER A 106 3.86 20.36 14.40
C SER A 106 4.27 19.59 13.13
N VAL A 107 4.21 18.26 13.16
CA VAL A 107 4.52 17.42 11.99
C VAL A 107 3.42 17.57 10.93
N LYS A 108 2.17 17.57 11.36
CA LYS A 108 1.00 17.76 10.49
C LYS A 108 1.02 19.12 9.78
N SER A 109 1.37 20.20 10.49
CA SER A 109 1.46 21.53 9.90
C SER A 109 2.62 21.62 8.89
N GLN A 110 3.78 21.04 9.18
CA GLN A 110 4.91 20.97 8.24
C GLN A 110 4.58 20.18 6.97
N GLU A 111 3.87 19.06 7.10
CA GLU A 111 3.42 18.27 5.95
C GLU A 111 2.42 19.05 5.09
N TYR A 112 1.49 19.78 5.73
CA TYR A 112 0.54 20.65 5.04
C TYR A 112 1.25 21.77 4.26
N GLU A 113 2.23 22.43 4.87
CA GLU A 113 3.03 23.46 4.20
C GLU A 113 3.83 22.91 3.02
N ARG A 114 4.43 21.72 3.17
CA ARG A 114 5.14 21.05 2.07
C ARG A 114 4.21 20.75 0.90
N ARG A 115 3.04 20.17 1.16
CA ARG A 115 2.03 19.90 0.12
C ARG A 115 1.55 21.18 -0.56
N ARG A 116 1.34 22.26 0.21
CA ARG A 116 0.95 23.57 -0.33
C ARG A 116 2.03 24.17 -1.22
N LYS A 117 3.31 24.02 -0.87
CA LYS A 117 4.43 24.45 -1.72
C LYS A 117 4.51 23.63 -3.00
N SER A 118 4.45 22.31 -2.92
CA SER A 118 4.47 21.42 -4.09
C SER A 118 3.29 21.68 -5.04
N GLN A 119 2.09 21.96 -4.52
CA GLN A 119 0.95 22.34 -5.36
C GLN A 119 1.17 23.66 -6.10
N LYS A 120 1.73 24.67 -5.42
CA LYS A 120 2.05 25.96 -6.05
C LYS A 120 3.14 25.82 -7.12
N GLU A 121 4.16 25.02 -6.88
CA GLU A 121 5.21 24.72 -7.86
C GLU A 121 4.63 23.98 -9.07
N TYR A 122 3.79 22.97 -8.85
CA TYR A 122 3.13 22.22 -9.91
C TYR A 122 2.24 23.13 -10.78
N GLN A 123 1.48 24.04 -10.15
CA GLN A 123 0.66 25.01 -10.85
C GLN A 123 1.51 26.01 -11.66
N ARG A 124 2.67 26.43 -11.11
CA ARG A 124 3.61 27.30 -11.81
C ARG A 124 4.24 26.58 -13.02
N GLN A 125 4.68 25.33 -12.86
CA GLN A 125 5.21 24.52 -13.94
C GLN A 125 4.19 24.32 -15.07
N GLN A 126 2.92 24.02 -14.73
CA GLN A 126 1.88 23.93 -15.75
C GLN A 126 1.64 25.25 -16.48
N TYR A 127 1.72 26.38 -15.79
CA TYR A 127 1.59 27.69 -16.43
C TYR A 127 2.76 27.97 -17.38
N GLU A 128 4.00 27.66 -16.98
CA GLU A 128 5.20 27.80 -17.80
C GLU A 128 5.16 26.88 -19.03
N GLU A 129 4.76 25.62 -18.87
CA GLU A 129 4.57 24.69 -20.00
C GLU A 129 3.48 25.18 -20.96
N GLN A 130 2.35 25.67 -20.46
CA GLN A 130 1.30 26.23 -21.32
C GLN A 130 1.80 27.43 -22.12
N GLN A 131 2.60 28.31 -21.52
CA GLN A 131 3.20 29.44 -22.24
C GLN A 131 4.19 28.96 -23.30
N TYR A 132 5.07 28.02 -22.94
CA TYR A 132 6.03 27.42 -23.87
C TYR A 132 5.33 26.78 -25.08
N TRP A 133 4.30 25.97 -24.86
CA TRP A 133 3.53 25.33 -25.93
C TRP A 133 2.77 26.35 -26.79
N LYS A 134 2.24 27.44 -26.21
CA LYS A 134 1.64 28.53 -26.98
C LYS A 134 2.64 29.19 -27.92
N GLU A 135 3.85 29.49 -27.45
CA GLU A 135 4.91 30.07 -28.27
C GLU A 135 5.35 29.12 -29.40
N GLN A 136 5.55 27.83 -29.08
CA GLN A 136 5.89 26.81 -30.07
C GLN A 136 4.79 26.66 -31.13
N TYR A 137 3.53 26.66 -30.69
CA TYR A 137 2.38 26.55 -31.59
C TYR A 137 2.27 27.76 -32.53
N GLN A 138 2.50 28.98 -32.02
CA GLN A 138 2.54 30.19 -32.86
C GLN A 138 3.65 30.12 -33.93
N LYS A 139 4.86 29.67 -33.55
CA LYS A 139 5.96 29.46 -34.50
C LYS A 139 5.60 28.43 -35.56
N TRP A 140 4.98 27.32 -35.15
CA TRP A 140 4.53 26.28 -36.07
C TRP A 140 3.46 26.79 -37.06
N GLN A 141 2.49 27.58 -36.58
CA GLN A 141 1.50 28.21 -37.46
C GLN A 141 2.14 29.13 -38.50
N GLN A 142 3.09 29.98 -38.08
CA GLN A 142 3.83 30.84 -39.01
C GLN A 142 4.61 30.01 -40.05
N TYR A 143 5.24 28.92 -39.64
CA TYR A 143 5.97 28.03 -40.54
C TYR A 143 5.04 27.32 -41.54
N GLN A 144 3.83 26.97 -41.10
CA GLN A 144 2.81 26.33 -41.94
C GLN A 144 2.21 27.32 -42.96
N GLU A 145 2.00 28.58 -42.59
CA GLU A 145 1.58 29.63 -43.52
C GLU A 145 2.68 29.95 -44.53
N TYR A 146 3.93 30.04 -44.08
CA TYR A 146 5.10 30.23 -44.94
C TYR A 146 5.23 29.08 -45.94
N SER A 147 5.13 27.83 -45.49
CA SER A 147 5.22 26.66 -46.38
C SER A 147 4.06 26.58 -47.38
N LYS A 148 2.84 26.97 -46.99
CA LYS A 148 1.70 27.08 -47.91
C LYS A 148 1.91 28.17 -48.97
N GLN A 149 2.45 29.32 -48.58
CA GLN A 149 2.78 30.39 -49.53
C GLN A 149 3.86 29.95 -50.51
N GLU A 150 4.91 29.28 -50.03
CA GLU A 150 5.98 28.74 -50.87
C GLU A 150 5.46 27.67 -51.84
N TYR A 151 4.64 26.72 -51.36
CA TYR A 151 3.99 25.71 -52.19
C TYR A 151 3.06 26.32 -53.25
N SER A 152 2.33 27.38 -52.90
CA SER A 152 1.43 28.06 -53.84
C SER A 152 2.21 28.78 -54.95
N LYS A 153 3.37 29.39 -54.64
CA LYS A 153 4.26 30.00 -55.65
C LYS A 153 4.86 28.95 -56.58
N GLN A 154 5.34 27.83 -56.02
CA GLN A 154 5.93 26.73 -56.80
C GLN A 154 4.89 26.03 -57.70
N GLN A 155 3.64 25.93 -57.25
CA GLN A 155 2.54 25.36 -58.04
C GLN A 155 2.06 26.31 -59.15
N GLN A 156 2.19 27.62 -58.97
CA GLN A 156 1.86 28.62 -59.99
C GLN A 156 2.94 28.69 -61.09
N GLU A 157 4.23 28.54 -60.72
CA GLU A 157 5.34 28.39 -61.67
C GLU A 157 5.25 27.06 -62.45
N SER A 158 4.83 25.97 -61.81
CA SER A 158 4.66 24.67 -62.48
C SER A 158 3.45 24.61 -63.43
N ARG A 159 2.35 25.33 -63.14
CA ARG A 159 1.20 25.44 -64.07
C ARG A 159 1.53 26.20 -65.36
N GLN A 160 2.36 27.25 -65.29
CA GLN A 160 2.77 27.98 -66.49
C GLN A 160 3.72 27.19 -67.38
N GLN A 161 4.39 26.17 -66.82
CA GLN A 161 5.28 25.27 -67.56
C GLN A 161 4.53 24.06 -68.16
N TYR A 162 3.38 23.66 -67.60
CA TYR A 162 2.57 22.54 -68.08
C TYR A 162 1.60 22.87 -69.23
N GLU A 163 1.26 24.14 -69.49
CA GLU A 163 0.39 24.52 -70.61
C GLU A 163 1.08 24.56 -71.99
N LYS A 164 2.40 24.31 -72.06
CA LYS A 164 3.16 24.28 -73.31
C LYS A 164 3.56 22.88 -73.81
N GLN A 165 3.17 21.79 -73.13
CA GLN A 165 3.60 20.45 -73.52
C GLN A 165 2.55 19.37 -73.22
N ASN A 166 2.18 18.62 -74.28
CA ASN A 166 1.38 17.38 -74.33
C ASN A 166 -0.14 17.49 -74.15
N ASN A 167 -1.03 17.00 -75.03
CA ASN A 167 -1.00 15.97 -76.09
C ASN A 167 -0.34 14.64 -75.70
N ASN A 168 -1.13 13.56 -75.70
CA ASN A 168 -0.81 12.17 -75.34
C ASN A 168 -0.89 11.78 -73.85
N ASN A 169 -2.00 11.12 -73.53
CA ASN A 169 -2.08 9.74 -73.02
C ASN A 169 -0.98 9.28 -72.06
N SER A 170 -1.34 9.01 -70.80
CA SER A 170 -0.78 7.91 -70.01
C SER A 170 -1.61 7.65 -68.76
N ARG A 171 -2.36 6.55 -68.81
CA ARG A 171 -2.99 5.85 -67.68
C ARG A 171 -1.88 5.25 -66.82
N PHE A 172 -1.51 5.91 -65.72
CA PHE A 172 -0.56 5.37 -64.75
C PHE A 172 -1.29 4.47 -63.74
N GLY A 173 -1.21 3.16 -63.99
CA GLY A 173 -1.42 2.14 -62.97
C GLY A 173 -0.13 1.96 -62.16
N TYR A 174 -0.13 2.37 -60.90
CA TYR A 174 0.97 2.09 -59.97
C TYR A 174 0.77 0.69 -59.38
N GLN A 175 1.29 -0.33 -60.08
CA GLN A 175 1.70 -1.59 -59.46
C GLN A 175 3.15 -1.42 -58.99
N ASN A 176 3.37 -1.47 -57.67
CA ASN A 176 4.69 -1.72 -57.12
C ASN A 176 4.53 -2.68 -55.93
N THR A 177 4.95 -3.93 -56.15
CA THR A 177 4.73 -5.11 -55.30
C THR A 177 6.00 -5.50 -54.54
N ASN A 178 6.67 -4.54 -53.91
CA ASN A 178 7.75 -4.84 -52.98
C ASN A 178 7.54 -4.06 -51.69
N ASP A 179 7.02 -4.74 -50.66
CA ASP A 179 6.74 -4.22 -49.33
C ASP A 179 7.99 -4.10 -48.44
N GLY A 180 9.18 -4.33 -48.98
CA GLY A 180 10.45 -4.25 -48.26
C GLY A 180 10.59 -5.24 -47.10
N GLY A 181 9.79 -6.32 -47.09
CA GLY A 181 9.74 -7.29 -45.98
C GLY A 181 8.97 -6.80 -44.74
N ILE A 182 8.24 -5.68 -44.85
CA ILE A 182 7.45 -5.11 -43.74
C ILE A 182 6.36 -6.09 -43.30
N ILE A 183 5.66 -6.75 -44.23
CA ILE A 183 4.57 -7.69 -43.89
C ILE A 183 5.13 -8.89 -43.13
N GLN A 184 6.24 -9.47 -43.61
CA GLN A 184 6.88 -10.60 -42.94
C GLN A 184 7.32 -10.25 -41.51
N LYS A 185 8.00 -9.11 -41.35
CA LYS A 185 8.44 -8.63 -40.03
C LYS A 185 7.26 -8.34 -39.10
N PHE A 186 6.16 -7.84 -39.65
CA PHE A 186 4.92 -7.60 -38.90
C PHE A 186 4.34 -8.92 -38.37
N GLU A 187 4.25 -9.96 -39.20
CA GLU A 187 3.74 -11.28 -38.79
C GLU A 187 4.63 -11.98 -37.76
N GLU A 188 5.96 -11.85 -37.89
CA GLU A 188 6.90 -12.34 -36.88
C GLU A 188 6.65 -11.65 -35.53
N TYR A 189 6.41 -10.34 -35.53
CA TYR A 189 6.15 -9.56 -34.32
C TYR A 189 4.79 -9.83 -33.70
N LEU A 190 3.75 -10.10 -34.50
CA LEU A 190 2.47 -10.60 -34.00
C LEU A 190 2.66 -11.93 -33.26
N THR A 191 3.49 -12.82 -33.79
CA THR A 191 3.82 -14.11 -33.16
C THR A 191 4.52 -13.91 -31.81
N VAL A 192 5.47 -12.96 -31.71
CA VAL A 192 6.12 -12.60 -30.43
C VAL A 192 5.11 -12.13 -29.39
N PHE A 193 4.06 -11.41 -29.81
CA PHE A 193 2.98 -10.95 -28.94
C PHE A 193 1.88 -12.01 -28.70
N GLY A 194 1.97 -13.17 -29.36
CA GLY A 194 0.96 -14.24 -29.28
C GLY A 194 -0.38 -13.84 -29.90
N ILE A 195 -0.35 -12.95 -30.89
CA ILE A 195 -1.52 -12.52 -31.66
C ILE A 195 -1.62 -13.42 -32.89
N ASP A 196 -2.77 -14.04 -33.10
CA ASP A 196 -3.04 -14.82 -34.31
C ASP A 196 -3.17 -13.89 -35.52
N LYS A 197 -2.35 -14.13 -36.55
CA LYS A 197 -2.37 -13.35 -37.80
C LYS A 197 -3.68 -13.50 -38.58
N ASN A 198 -4.38 -14.61 -38.38
CA ASN A 198 -5.68 -14.85 -39.02
C ASN A 198 -6.84 -14.21 -38.24
N GLY A 199 -6.60 -13.83 -36.97
CA GLY A 199 -7.59 -13.23 -36.08
C GLY A 199 -7.83 -11.73 -36.31
N GLU A 200 -8.54 -11.14 -35.35
CA GLU A 200 -8.78 -9.69 -35.29
C GLU A 200 -7.49 -8.96 -34.89
N ILE A 201 -6.97 -8.14 -35.81
CA ILE A 201 -5.78 -7.31 -35.56
C ILE A 201 -6.23 -5.85 -35.56
N ASN A 202 -6.22 -5.25 -34.38
CA ASN A 202 -6.50 -3.83 -34.19
C ASN A 202 -5.60 -3.26 -33.08
N ASP A 203 -5.56 -1.94 -32.95
CA ASP A 203 -4.72 -1.25 -31.96
C ASP A 203 -5.03 -1.69 -30.51
N ASN A 204 -6.28 -2.01 -30.19
CA ASN A 204 -6.67 -2.49 -28.86
C ASN A 204 -6.10 -3.88 -28.55
N VAL A 205 -6.12 -4.80 -29.52
CA VAL A 205 -5.55 -6.15 -29.40
C VAL A 205 -4.03 -6.06 -29.20
N ILE A 206 -3.35 -5.22 -29.99
CA ILE A 206 -1.91 -4.97 -29.87
C ILE A 206 -1.58 -4.36 -28.49
N LYS A 207 -2.31 -3.33 -28.06
CA LYS A 207 -2.15 -2.71 -26.73
C LYS A 207 -2.33 -3.72 -25.60
N LYS A 208 -3.32 -4.62 -25.70
CA LYS A 208 -3.58 -5.65 -24.69
C LYS A 208 -2.44 -6.67 -24.62
N ALA A 209 -1.96 -7.14 -25.77
CA ALA A 209 -0.84 -8.08 -25.86
C ALA A 209 0.47 -7.46 -25.35
N TYR A 210 0.75 -6.21 -25.74
CA TYR A 210 1.89 -5.44 -25.23
C TYR A 210 1.87 -5.35 -23.71
N ARG A 211 0.74 -4.95 -23.10
CA ARG A 211 0.63 -4.87 -21.63
C ARG A 211 0.87 -6.22 -20.95
N LYS A 212 0.44 -7.32 -21.56
CA LYS A 212 0.68 -8.67 -21.04
C LYS A 212 2.17 -9.00 -21.07
N LYS A 213 2.82 -8.84 -22.23
CA LYS A 213 4.26 -9.08 -22.39
C LYS A 213 5.12 -8.17 -21.51
N MET A 214 4.71 -6.91 -21.39
CA MET A 214 5.48 -5.94 -20.62
C MET A 214 5.44 -6.24 -19.12
N LYS A 215 4.36 -6.84 -18.61
CA LYS A 215 4.31 -7.32 -17.22
C LYS A 215 5.27 -8.49 -16.93
N GLU A 216 5.59 -9.30 -17.94
CA GLU A 216 6.50 -10.45 -17.81
C GLU A 216 7.96 -10.01 -17.74
N VAL A 217 8.33 -8.94 -18.48
CA VAL A 217 9.73 -8.56 -18.68
C VAL A 217 10.14 -7.22 -18.05
N HIS A 218 9.24 -6.52 -17.33
CA HIS A 218 9.53 -5.21 -16.72
C HIS A 218 10.68 -5.29 -15.69
N PRO A 219 11.69 -4.41 -15.75
CA PRO A 219 12.86 -4.46 -14.87
C PRO A 219 12.49 -4.30 -13.38
N ASP A 220 11.51 -3.44 -13.04
CA ASP A 220 11.06 -3.29 -11.64
C ASP A 220 10.45 -4.57 -11.03
N LYS A 221 9.97 -5.51 -11.86
CA LYS A 221 9.38 -6.77 -11.39
C LYS A 221 10.33 -7.96 -11.52
N ASN A 222 11.37 -7.84 -12.34
CA ASN A 222 12.28 -8.92 -12.65
C ASN A 222 13.72 -8.39 -12.64
N SER A 223 14.43 -8.63 -11.53
CA SER A 223 15.76 -8.08 -11.25
C SER A 223 16.91 -8.71 -12.06
N ASN A 224 16.61 -9.41 -13.16
CA ASN A 224 17.62 -10.00 -14.03
C ASN A 224 18.24 -8.92 -14.95
N ILE A 225 19.54 -9.00 -15.17
CA ILE A 225 20.33 -8.09 -16.02
C ILE A 225 19.75 -8.01 -17.46
N ASP A 226 19.09 -9.08 -17.92
CA ASP A 226 18.47 -9.16 -19.25
C ASP A 226 17.06 -8.52 -19.35
N ALA A 227 16.42 -8.20 -18.21
CA ALA A 227 15.06 -7.64 -18.19
C ALA A 227 14.98 -6.27 -18.89
N THR A 228 16.03 -5.45 -18.79
CA THR A 228 16.11 -4.15 -19.47
C THR A 228 16.19 -4.30 -20.99
N ALA A 229 17.03 -5.20 -21.49
CA ALA A 229 17.18 -5.45 -22.93
C ALA A 229 15.91 -6.05 -23.53
N GLN A 230 15.28 -7.00 -22.82
CA GLN A 230 14.00 -7.57 -23.23
C GLN A 230 12.89 -6.51 -23.25
N SER A 231 12.84 -5.61 -22.25
CA SER A 231 11.88 -4.51 -22.20
C SER A 231 12.02 -3.55 -23.39
N GLN A 232 13.25 -3.17 -23.73
CA GLN A 232 13.54 -2.33 -24.90
C GLN A 232 13.10 -3.02 -26.20
N LYS A 233 13.36 -4.32 -26.34
CA LYS A 233 12.91 -5.09 -27.50
C LYS A 233 11.39 -5.14 -27.64
N ILE A 234 10.66 -5.35 -26.53
CA ILE A 234 9.19 -5.34 -26.53
C ILE A 234 8.62 -3.96 -26.86
N ASN A 235 9.26 -2.87 -26.41
CA ASN A 235 8.90 -1.51 -26.77
C ASN A 235 9.06 -1.24 -28.28
N ALA A 236 10.22 -1.59 -28.84
CA ALA A 236 10.50 -1.42 -30.27
C ALA A 236 9.52 -2.22 -31.16
N ILE A 237 9.17 -3.43 -30.74
CA ILE A 237 8.17 -4.26 -31.44
C ILE A 237 6.79 -3.59 -31.42
N ASN A 238 6.36 -3.07 -30.27
CA ASN A 238 5.06 -2.39 -30.14
C ASN A 238 4.97 -1.12 -30.99
N GLU A 239 6.06 -0.36 -31.06
CA GLU A 239 6.15 0.84 -31.89
C GLU A 239 6.01 0.50 -33.38
N PHE A 240 6.80 -0.48 -33.86
CA PHE A 240 6.71 -0.97 -35.24
C PHE A 240 5.31 -1.49 -35.58
N LEU A 241 4.70 -2.30 -34.70
CA LEU A 241 3.35 -2.83 -34.92
C LEU A 241 2.29 -1.73 -35.00
N LYS A 242 2.44 -0.62 -34.28
CA LYS A 242 1.50 0.51 -34.35
C LYS A 242 1.70 1.34 -35.62
N GLU A 243 2.95 1.65 -35.95
CA GLU A 243 3.27 2.44 -37.14
C GLU A 243 2.84 1.75 -38.43
N GLN A 244 3.05 0.43 -38.50
CA GLN A 244 2.77 -0.36 -39.70
C GLN A 244 1.38 -1.00 -39.71
N LEU A 245 0.55 -0.77 -38.67
CA LEU A 245 -0.77 -1.38 -38.55
C LEU A 245 -1.67 -1.06 -39.74
N GLU A 246 -1.78 0.23 -40.09
CA GLU A 246 -2.64 0.67 -41.17
C GLU A 246 -2.17 0.12 -42.52
N TYR A 247 -0.85 0.16 -42.76
CA TYR A 247 -0.23 -0.42 -43.94
C TYR A 247 -0.53 -1.93 -44.06
N TYR A 248 -0.33 -2.69 -42.99
CA TYR A 248 -0.61 -4.14 -42.95
C TYR A 248 -2.10 -4.44 -43.21
N LEU A 249 -3.02 -3.68 -42.62
CA LEU A 249 -4.46 -3.86 -42.83
C LEU A 249 -4.91 -3.49 -44.25
N ILE A 250 -4.24 -2.54 -44.92
CA ILE A 250 -4.48 -2.23 -46.33
C ILE A 250 -4.00 -3.38 -47.22
N GLN A 251 -2.80 -3.92 -46.96
CA GLN A 251 -2.25 -5.02 -47.76
C GLN A 251 -3.03 -6.33 -47.55
N ARG A 252 -3.44 -6.65 -46.32
CA ARG A 252 -4.30 -7.81 -46.00
C ARG A 252 -5.66 -7.77 -46.71
N ARG A 253 -6.18 -6.58 -47.03
CA ARG A 253 -7.42 -6.42 -47.80
C ARG A 253 -7.24 -6.52 -49.31
N ARG A 254 -6.00 -6.45 -49.81
CA ARG A 254 -5.66 -6.49 -51.23
C ARG A 254 -5.31 -7.90 -51.72
N GLY A 255 -4.86 -8.78 -50.83
CA GLY A 255 -4.67 -10.22 -51.10
C GLY A 255 -5.93 -11.01 -50.79
#